data_AF-A0A945AD07-F1
#
_entry.id   AF-A0A945AD07-F1
#
_cell.length_a   1.000
_cell.length_b   1.000
_cell.length_c   1.000
_cell.angle_alpha   90.00
_cell.angle_beta   90.00
_cell.angle_gamma   90.00
#
_symmetry.space_group_name_H-M   'P 1'
#
loop_
_entity.id
_entity.type
_entity.pdbx_description
1 polymer ?
#
loop_
_entity_poly.entity_id
_entity_poly.type
_entity_poly.pdbx_seq_one_letter_code
_entity_poly.pdbx_strand_id
1 'polypeptide(L)'
;MDNLHNAVVVCATELTMHQESAVNLLVDEIEKRTRIRLTRVNSWPTHAAPTVFVGTRSHFEHLGQLPGLSLGAENLDGPEGYRICTLVKDGAPVVLVIGN
;
A
#
# COMPACT_ATOMS: atom_id res chain seq x y z
N MET A 1 -16.96 -2.65 13.90
CA MET A 1 -16.86 -1.42 13.09
C MET A 1 -15.39 -1.09 13.06
N ASP A 2 -14.74 -1.28 11.91
CA ASP A 2 -13.28 -1.17 11.83
C ASP A 2 -12.85 0.30 11.98
N ASN A 3 -11.91 0.55 12.88
CA ASN A 3 -11.41 1.89 13.19
C ASN A 3 -10.25 2.23 12.22
N LEU A 4 -10.39 3.31 11.45
CA LEU A 4 -9.39 3.77 10.49
C LEU A 4 -8.40 4.81 11.07
N HIS A 5 -8.55 5.22 12.34
CA HIS A 5 -7.68 6.24 12.94
C HIS A 5 -6.22 5.82 13.06
N ASN A 6 -5.93 4.51 13.11
CA ASN A 6 -4.56 3.98 13.10
C ASN A 6 -4.16 3.43 11.73
N ALA A 7 -4.98 3.63 10.69
CA ALA A 7 -4.66 3.15 9.36
C ALA A 7 -3.51 3.95 8.73
N VAL A 8 -2.68 3.27 7.94
CA VAL A 8 -1.47 3.85 7.36
C VAL A 8 -1.36 3.55 5.87
N VAL A 9 -0.68 4.45 5.14
CA VAL A 9 -0.23 4.22 3.78
C VAL A 9 1.25 3.86 3.83
N VAL A 10 1.61 2.65 3.39
CA VAL A 10 3.00 2.21 3.27
C VAL A 10 3.46 2.45 1.84
N CYS A 11 4.54 3.19 1.65
CA CYS A 11 5.18 3.38 0.34
C CYS A 11 6.71 3.29 0.48
N ALA A 12 7.42 3.00 -0.60
CA ALA A 12 8.88 3.02 -0.58
C ALA A 12 9.43 4.43 -0.27
N THR A 13 10.67 4.49 0.21
CA THR A 13 11.40 5.75 0.46
C THR A 13 11.78 6.49 -0.82
N GLU A 14 12.01 5.77 -1.91
CA GLU A 14 12.57 6.30 -3.16
C GLU A 14 11.49 6.37 -4.25
N LEU A 15 10.48 7.23 -4.03
CA LEU A 15 9.44 7.47 -5.03
C LEU A 15 9.90 8.51 -6.07
N THR A 16 9.53 8.28 -7.33
CA THR A 16 9.58 9.34 -8.35
C THR A 16 8.58 10.45 -8.00
N MET A 17 8.76 11.65 -8.56
CA MET A 17 7.84 12.77 -8.36
C MET A 17 6.38 12.42 -8.72
N HIS A 18 6.19 11.61 -9.77
CA HIS A 18 4.87 11.15 -10.20
C HIS A 18 4.25 10.16 -9.18
N GLN A 19 5.05 9.23 -8.66
CA GLN A 19 4.58 8.29 -7.63
C GLN A 19 4.26 9.01 -6.32
N GLU A 20 5.08 9.97 -5.90
CA GLU A 20 4.80 10.80 -4.73
C GLU A 20 3.49 11.59 -4.90
N SER A 21 3.28 12.20 -6.07
CA SER A 21 2.03 12.90 -6.38
C SER A 21 0.82 11.97 -6.34
N ALA A 22 0.95 10.74 -6.86
CA ALA A 22 -0.11 9.74 -6.81
C ALA A 22 -0.43 9.28 -5.37
N VAL A 23 0.59 9.08 -4.54
CA VAL A 23 0.40 8.72 -3.12
C VAL A 23 -0.24 9.88 -2.34
N ASN A 24 0.17 11.12 -2.59
CA ASN A 24 -0.46 12.29 -1.96
C ASN A 24 -1.93 12.43 -2.39
N LEU A 25 -2.22 12.25 -3.68
CA LEU A 25 -3.58 12.26 -4.19
C LEU A 25 -4.43 11.17 -3.52
N LEU A 26 -3.88 9.97 -3.34
CA LEU A 26 -4.58 8.89 -2.61
C LEU A 26 -4.91 9.31 -1.17
N VAL A 27 -3.96 9.87 -0.44
CA VAL A 27 -4.18 10.34 0.94
C VAL A 27 -5.25 11.43 0.99
N ASP A 28 -5.19 12.41 0.09
CA ASP A 28 -6.18 13.49 0.01
C ASP A 28 -7.58 12.96 -0.34
N GLU A 29 -7.68 12.02 -1.28
CA GLU A 29 -8.96 11.40 -1.66
C GLU A 29 -9.54 10.53 -0.54
N ILE A 30 -8.70 9.87 0.28
CA ILE A 30 -9.15 9.17 1.49
C ILE A 30 -9.68 10.20 2.50
N GLU A 31 -8.91 11.25 2.81
CA GLU A 31 -9.32 12.28 3.78
C GLU A 31 -10.64 12.96 3.39
N LYS A 32 -10.83 13.27 2.10
CA LYS A 32 -12.08 13.88 1.62
C LYS A 32 -13.31 13.00 1.89
N ARG A 33 -13.19 11.67 1.80
CA ARG A 33 -14.30 10.72 1.96
C ARG A 33 -14.51 10.26 3.39
N THR A 34 -13.42 10.12 4.16
CA THR A 34 -13.47 9.53 5.50
C THR A 34 -13.33 10.58 6.61
N ARG A 35 -12.89 11.80 6.29
CA ARG A 35 -12.44 12.83 7.24
C ARG A 35 -11.24 12.41 8.11
N ILE A 36 -10.54 11.34 7.74
CA ILE A 36 -9.36 10.84 8.43
C ILE A 36 -8.18 10.93 7.46
N ARG A 37 -7.15 11.70 7.84
CA ARG A 37 -5.90 11.78 7.09
C ARG A 37 -4.97 10.65 7.53
N LEU A 38 -4.72 9.69 6.63
CA LEU A 38 -3.83 8.57 6.93
C LEU A 38 -2.36 9.02 6.92
N THR A 39 -1.57 8.46 7.83
CA THR A 39 -0.12 8.73 7.87
C THR A 39 0.60 7.91 6.81
N ARG A 40 1.53 8.53 6.09
CA ARG A 40 2.48 7.86 5.20
C ARG A 40 3.64 7.32 6.00
N VAL A 41 3.98 6.05 5.82
CA VAL A 41 5.13 5.39 6.45
C VAL A 41 5.94 4.64 5.39
N ASN A 42 7.20 4.39 5.69
CA ASN A 42 8.16 3.74 4.80
C ASN A 42 8.57 2.34 5.27
N SER A 43 7.82 1.76 6.20
CA SER A 43 8.02 0.42 6.75
C SER A 43 6.69 -0.13 7.21
N TRP A 44 6.57 -1.46 7.25
CA TRP A 44 5.38 -2.11 7.76
C TRP A 44 5.14 -1.75 9.23
N PRO A 45 3.90 -1.44 9.63
CA PRO A 45 3.60 -1.20 11.03
C PRO A 45 3.89 -2.46 11.86
N THR A 46 4.49 -2.25 13.04
CA THR A 46 4.82 -3.31 14.00
C THR A 46 3.62 -3.79 14.81
N HIS A 47 2.52 -3.02 14.78
CA HIS A 47 1.24 -3.34 15.41
C HIS A 47 0.16 -3.61 14.36
N ALA A 48 -0.93 -4.25 14.76
CA ALA A 48 -2.08 -4.50 13.90
C ALA A 48 -2.74 -3.17 13.50
N ALA A 49 -2.55 -2.75 12.25
CA ALA A 49 -3.06 -1.51 11.68
C ALA A 49 -3.56 -1.75 10.26
N PRO A 50 -4.78 -1.27 9.89
CA PRO A 50 -5.23 -1.30 8.51
C PRO A 50 -4.21 -0.61 7.61
N THR A 51 -3.77 -1.28 6.55
CA THR A 51 -2.63 -0.82 5.76
C THR A 51 -2.98 -0.76 4.28
N VAL A 52 -2.64 0.34 3.62
CA VAL A 52 -2.62 0.41 2.15
C VAL A 52 -1.17 0.53 1.69
N PHE A 53 -0.65 -0.52 1.07
CA PHE A 53 0.64 -0.45 0.39
C PHE A 53 0.47 0.08 -1.03
N VAL A 54 1.32 1.01 -1.44
CA VAL A 54 1.39 1.52 -2.81
C VAL A 54 2.82 1.50 -3.31
N GLY A 55 3.06 0.81 -4.41
CA GLY A 55 4.39 0.70 -5.00
C GLY A 55 4.42 -0.24 -6.19
N THR A 56 5.63 -0.62 -6.60
CA THR A 56 5.87 -1.65 -7.63
C THR A 56 6.17 -2.98 -6.94
N ARG A 57 6.30 -4.06 -7.71
CA ARG A 57 6.76 -5.36 -7.19
C ARG A 57 8.11 -5.22 -6.46
N SER A 58 9.07 -4.51 -7.06
CA SER A 58 10.40 -4.30 -6.45
C SER A 58 10.34 -3.55 -5.12
N HIS A 59 9.49 -2.51 -5.01
CA HIS A 59 9.27 -1.79 -3.76
C HIS A 59 8.70 -2.72 -2.67
N PHE A 60 7.74 -3.57 -3.03
CA PHE A 60 7.13 -4.51 -2.10
C PHE A 60 8.13 -5.56 -1.61
N GLU A 61 8.94 -6.10 -2.51
CA GLU A 61 9.99 -7.07 -2.18
C GLU A 61 11.06 -6.47 -1.25
N HIS A 62 11.45 -5.21 -1.48
CA HIS A 62 12.45 -4.52 -0.67
C HIS A 62 11.96 -4.21 0.76
N LEU A 63 10.68 -3.89 0.94
CA LEU A 63 10.09 -3.60 2.26
C LEU A 63 9.94 -4.84 3.16
N GLY A 64 10.16 -6.03 2.61
CA GLY A 64 9.90 -7.30 3.26
C GLY A 64 8.51 -7.81 2.90
N GLN A 65 8.48 -8.89 2.12
CA GLN A 65 7.24 -9.54 1.70
C GLN A 65 6.43 -10.02 2.92
N LEU A 66 5.10 -10.00 2.79
CA LEU A 66 4.22 -10.52 3.83
C LEU A 66 4.10 -12.05 3.72
N PRO A 67 4.26 -12.80 4.83
CA PRO A 67 4.11 -14.25 4.81
C PRO A 67 2.75 -14.68 4.26
N GLY A 68 2.74 -15.67 3.37
CA GLY A 68 1.51 -16.21 2.77
C GLY A 68 0.94 -15.39 1.61
N LEU A 69 1.56 -14.26 1.23
CA LEU A 69 1.23 -13.56 0.01
C LEU A 69 2.13 -14.03 -1.14
N SER A 70 1.53 -14.56 -2.20
CA SER A 70 2.21 -14.76 -3.47
C SER A 70 1.67 -13.78 -4.49
N LEU A 71 2.50 -12.81 -4.91
CA LEU A 71 2.23 -12.00 -6.08
C LEU A 71 2.45 -12.88 -7.31
N GLY A 72 1.36 -13.49 -7.80
CA GLY A 72 1.39 -14.49 -8.88
C GLY A 72 2.34 -14.15 -10.03
N ALA A 73 2.91 -15.19 -10.64
CA ALA A 73 3.96 -15.10 -11.67
C ALA A 73 3.49 -14.57 -13.04
N GLU A 74 2.21 -14.22 -13.18
CA GLU A 74 1.73 -13.57 -14.39
C GLU A 74 2.56 -12.31 -14.64
N ASN A 75 3.39 -12.35 -15.68
CA ASN A 75 4.20 -11.23 -16.11
C ASN A 75 3.26 -10.09 -16.52
N LEU A 76 3.38 -8.98 -15.81
CA LEU A 76 2.85 -7.72 -16.25
C LEU A 76 3.87 -7.08 -17.20
N ASP A 77 4.15 -7.75 -18.31
CA ASP A 77 5.06 -7.26 -19.33
C ASP A 77 4.34 -6.16 -20.13
N GLY A 78 4.25 -4.97 -19.55
CA GLY A 78 3.65 -3.80 -20.18
C GLY A 78 3.84 -2.53 -19.34
N PRO A 79 4.08 -1.37 -19.98
CA PRO A 79 4.35 -0.10 -19.28
C PRO A 79 3.15 0.45 -18.48
N GLU A 80 1.97 -0.19 -18.58
CA GLU A 80 0.75 0.24 -17.91
C GLU A 80 0.04 -0.93 -17.22
N GLY A 81 -0.41 -0.70 -15.99
CA GLY A 81 -1.23 -1.64 -15.23
C GLY A 81 -0.97 -1.55 -13.73
N TYR A 82 -1.89 -2.14 -12.97
CA TYR A 82 -1.72 -2.37 -11.54
C TYR A 82 -2.51 -3.59 -11.08
N ARG A 83 -2.15 -4.12 -9.93
CA ARG A 83 -2.88 -5.17 -9.22
C ARG A 83 -3.31 -4.67 -7.85
N ILE A 84 -4.55 -4.97 -7.49
CA ILE A 84 -5.05 -4.79 -6.13
C ILE A 84 -5.17 -6.17 -5.49
N CYS A 85 -4.48 -6.36 -4.37
CA CYS A 85 -4.59 -7.57 -3.56
C CYS A 85 -5.02 -7.22 -2.15
N THR A 86 -5.84 -8.05 -1.53
CA THR A 86 -6.28 -7.86 -0.15
C THR A 86 -5.93 -9.09 0.68
N LEU A 87 -5.37 -8.87 1.87
CA LEU A 87 -5.07 -9.92 2.83
C LEU A 87 -5.31 -9.42 4.25
N VAL A 88 -5.15 -10.31 5.24
CA VAL A 88 -5.18 -9.95 6.66
C VAL A 88 -3.81 -10.26 7.26
N LYS A 89 -3.19 -9.28 7.93
CA LYS A 89 -1.92 -9.40 8.67
C LYS A 89 -2.17 -9.04 10.13
N ASP A 90 -1.82 -9.94 11.05
CA ASP A 90 -2.00 -9.74 12.49
C ASP A 90 -3.43 -9.32 12.89
N GLY A 91 -4.44 -9.80 12.15
CA GLY A 91 -5.85 -9.44 12.36
C GLY A 91 -6.30 -8.11 11.74
N ALA A 92 -5.41 -7.36 11.09
CA ALA A 92 -5.72 -6.10 10.40
C ALA A 92 -5.76 -6.29 8.87
N PRO A 93 -6.69 -5.61 8.15
CA PRO A 93 -6.75 -5.69 6.70
C PRO A 93 -5.58 -4.95 6.04
N VAL A 94 -5.02 -5.57 5.00
CA VAL A 94 -3.97 -4.99 4.17
C VAL A 94 -4.44 -4.99 2.73
N VAL A 95 -4.40 -3.83 2.09
CA VAL A 95 -4.61 -3.65 0.66
C VAL A 95 -3.27 -3.34 0.01
N LEU A 96 -2.95 -4.00 -1.09
CA LEU A 96 -1.72 -3.83 -1.85
C LEU A 96 -2.09 -3.30 -3.23
N VAL A 97 -1.54 -2.16 -3.61
CA VAL A 97 -1.64 -1.59 -4.95
C VAL A 97 -0.25 -1.70 -5.59
N ILE A 98 -0.09 -2.70 -6.45
CA ILE A 98 1.18 -3.04 -7.11
C ILE A 98 1.13 -2.59 -8.57
N GLY A 99 1.87 -1.55 -8.93
CA GLY A 99 2.08 -1.16 -10.32
C GLY A 99 2.98 -2.16 -11.06
N ASN A 100 2.81 -2.23 -12.38
CA ASN A 100 3.69 -3.00 -13.28
C ASN A 100 5.12 -2.47 -13.25
#